data_AF-A0A3B1DWJ9-F1
#
_entry.id   AF-A0A3B1DWJ9-F1
#
_cell.length_a   1.000
_cell.length_b   1.000
_cell.length_c   1.000
_cell.angle_alpha   90.00
_cell.angle_beta   90.00
_cell.angle_gamma   90.00
#
_symmetry.space_group_name_H-M   'P 1'
#
loop_
_entity.id
_entity.type
_entity.pdbx_description
1 polymer ?
#
loop_
_entity_poly.entity_id
_entity_poly.type
_entity_poly.pdbx_seq_one_letter_code
_entity_poly.pdbx_strand_id
1 'polypeptide(L)'
;MKKKNIILIDGNYCLYQTYFSFKKLKNDSKHPTGVLYGYIKILNILITKFYPKKIIIAFDSSVQTFRHKLYKKYKINRPAMPDDLKKQISPLKKIIQYLGIPAIKVNNFEADDIIGTLSDKFIKKKYYVLIYSADKDMLQLINKNVSIIPGTIKKDILNQNDVYKKFGIKSECIADFLGLVGDISDNIPGVPGIGKKTAAILLKNFLSVKKIYQNISQISTLKIRNYKKIIINLKKNKNQALLSSKLTTIDKNIKLDNLHDIFQNCQLNLSKLKKKLKYYQLKKYLQDIDLNQFPIINIYHKKKNKKKKIEITNKKILTNIIKKIIKKKIFSIAITFRKKNFFIAITLKKNYTWWYSCNSTKKKNKEINKKIILKMLKPILENNKYKKIGNDLKKIF
;
A
#
# COMPACT_ATOMS: atom_id res chain seq x y z
N MET A 1 -15.34 2.34 -15.17
CA MET A 1 -14.65 3.19 -14.16
C MET A 1 -13.39 2.49 -13.66
N LYS A 2 -12.22 3.15 -13.62
CA LYS A 2 -11.00 2.55 -13.00
C LYS A 2 -11.29 2.22 -11.52
N LYS A 3 -11.18 0.94 -11.13
CA LYS A 3 -11.30 0.51 -9.72
C LYS A 3 -10.32 1.31 -8.85
N LYS A 4 -10.80 1.84 -7.72
CA LYS A 4 -9.95 2.55 -6.74
C LYS A 4 -9.27 1.48 -5.87
N ASN A 5 -7.94 1.47 -5.82
CA ASN A 5 -7.23 0.48 -5.01
C ASN A 5 -6.86 1.06 -3.64
N ILE A 6 -6.97 0.25 -2.60
CA ILE A 6 -6.38 0.49 -1.28
C ILE A 6 -5.41 -0.64 -0.94
N ILE A 7 -4.30 -0.31 -0.29
CA ILE A 7 -3.44 -1.32 0.33
C ILE A 7 -3.64 -1.31 1.84
N LEU A 8 -3.91 -2.48 2.41
CA LEU A 8 -3.89 -2.72 3.85
C LEU A 8 -2.62 -3.51 4.17
N ILE A 9 -1.82 -3.02 5.10
CA ILE A 9 -0.52 -3.62 5.43
C ILE A 9 -0.62 -4.23 6.82
N ASP A 10 -0.29 -5.51 6.90
CA ASP A 10 0.00 -6.17 8.16
C ASP A 10 1.34 -5.65 8.68
N GLY A 11 1.24 -4.80 9.71
CA GLY A 11 2.37 -4.07 10.22
C GLY A 11 3.34 -4.95 10.99
N ASN A 12 2.83 -5.96 11.68
CA ASN A 12 3.61 -6.91 12.46
C ASN A 12 4.36 -7.86 11.52
N TYR A 13 3.70 -8.39 10.49
CA TYR A 13 4.37 -9.16 9.44
C TYR A 13 5.50 -8.35 8.78
N CYS A 14 5.22 -7.12 8.35
CA CYS A 14 6.21 -6.27 7.68
C CYS A 14 7.40 -5.91 8.60
N LEU A 15 7.17 -5.77 9.91
CA LEU A 15 8.23 -5.58 10.92
C LEU A 15 9.19 -6.77 10.93
N TYR A 16 8.69 -8.00 11.11
CA TYR A 16 9.53 -9.20 11.14
C TYR A 16 10.22 -9.46 9.81
N GLN A 17 9.49 -9.28 8.70
CA GLN A 17 10.04 -9.45 7.36
C GLN A 17 11.26 -8.55 7.11
N THR A 18 11.14 -7.27 7.47
CA THR A 18 12.23 -6.29 7.27
C THR A 18 13.37 -6.50 8.25
N TYR A 19 13.08 -6.93 9.48
CA TYR A 19 14.10 -7.30 10.45
C TYR A 19 15.01 -8.41 9.92
N PHE A 20 14.45 -9.53 9.45
CA PHE A 20 15.26 -10.64 8.94
C PHE A 20 15.97 -10.28 7.63
N SER A 21 15.35 -9.46 6.77
CA SER A 21 15.95 -9.05 5.49
C SER A 21 17.13 -8.07 5.64
N PHE A 22 17.13 -7.25 6.71
CA PHE A 22 18.08 -6.15 6.89
C PHE A 22 18.76 -6.16 8.27
N LYS A 23 18.85 -7.33 8.92
CA LYS A 23 19.33 -7.50 10.31
C LYS A 23 20.70 -6.87 10.57
N LYS A 24 21.59 -6.86 9.57
CA LYS A 24 22.96 -6.33 9.68
C LYS A 24 23.05 -4.80 9.64
N LEU A 25 22.00 -4.08 9.24
CA LEU A 25 22.05 -2.62 9.12
C LEU A 25 21.97 -1.93 10.47
N LYS A 26 23.01 -1.13 10.77
CA LYS A 26 23.14 -0.29 11.96
C LYS A 26 23.62 1.11 11.55
N ASN A 27 23.39 2.12 12.38
CA ASN A 27 24.04 3.43 12.24
C ASN A 27 25.41 3.44 12.92
N ASP A 28 26.15 4.55 12.80
CA ASP A 28 27.49 4.69 13.40
C ASP A 28 27.49 4.50 14.93
N SER A 29 26.40 4.86 15.61
CA SER A 29 26.18 4.61 17.04
C SER A 29 25.71 3.18 17.36
N LYS A 30 25.93 2.22 16.45
CA LYS A 30 25.53 0.80 16.54
C LYS A 30 24.03 0.55 16.77
N HIS A 31 23.17 1.55 16.61
CA HIS A 31 21.72 1.37 16.71
C HIS A 31 21.20 0.64 15.47
N PRO A 32 20.34 -0.38 15.62
CA PRO A 32 19.80 -1.11 14.48
C PRO A 32 18.84 -0.23 13.67
N THR A 33 18.97 -0.25 12.35
CA THR A 33 18.19 0.60 11.42
C THR A 33 17.54 -0.18 10.29
N GLY A 34 17.79 -1.50 10.21
CA GLY A 34 17.31 -2.36 9.13
C GLY A 34 15.80 -2.36 8.93
N VAL A 35 15.03 -2.34 10.02
CA VAL A 35 13.56 -2.28 9.96
C VAL A 35 13.13 -0.94 9.38
N LEU A 36 13.69 0.17 9.86
CA LEU A 36 13.36 1.52 9.36
C LEU A 36 13.65 1.61 7.86
N TYR A 37 14.81 1.09 7.44
CA TYR A 37 15.19 1.07 6.04
C TYR A 37 14.25 0.22 5.20
N GLY A 38 14.04 -1.03 5.59
CA GLY A 38 13.25 -2.01 4.84
C GLY A 38 11.78 -1.64 4.74
N TYR A 39 11.19 -1.08 5.79
CA TYR A 39 9.78 -0.75 5.82
C TYR A 39 9.45 0.40 4.85
N ILE A 40 10.28 1.45 4.83
CA ILE A 40 10.16 2.54 3.85
C ILE A 40 10.34 2.00 2.42
N LYS A 41 11.30 1.07 2.22
CA LYS A 41 11.53 0.42 0.92
C LYS A 41 10.28 -0.28 0.42
N ILE A 42 9.67 -1.12 1.27
CA ILE A 42 8.45 -1.86 0.93
C ILE A 42 7.32 -0.91 0.59
N LEU A 43 7.08 0.11 1.43
CA LEU A 43 6.05 1.11 1.16
C LEU A 43 6.26 1.78 -0.21
N ASN A 44 7.48 2.22 -0.52
CA ASN A 44 7.78 2.82 -1.82
C ASN A 44 7.49 1.86 -2.99
N ILE A 45 7.87 0.58 -2.89
CA ILE A 45 7.60 -0.41 -3.95
C ILE A 45 6.09 -0.65 -4.11
N LEU A 46 5.36 -0.80 -3.01
CA LEU A 46 3.91 -1.00 -3.05
C LEU A 46 3.21 0.17 -3.75
N ILE A 47 3.69 1.38 -3.52
CA ILE A 47 3.10 2.61 -4.06
C ILE A 47 3.38 2.77 -5.54
N THR A 48 4.61 2.51 -5.97
CA THR A 48 5.01 2.61 -7.38
C THR A 48 4.41 1.50 -8.22
N LYS A 49 4.30 0.27 -7.67
CA LYS A 49 3.78 -0.86 -8.43
C LYS A 49 2.26 -0.83 -8.54
N PHE A 50 1.55 -0.51 -7.45
CA PHE A 50 0.08 -0.67 -7.40
C PHE A 50 -0.70 0.64 -7.46
N TYR A 51 -0.01 1.79 -7.44
CA TYR A 51 -0.61 3.14 -7.50
C TYR A 51 -1.86 3.30 -6.62
N PRO A 52 -1.81 2.90 -5.33
CA PRO A 52 -2.99 2.89 -4.49
C PRO A 52 -3.49 4.31 -4.22
N LYS A 53 -4.81 4.44 -4.07
CA LYS A 53 -5.42 5.69 -3.62
C LYS A 53 -5.24 5.90 -2.12
N LYS A 54 -5.12 4.81 -1.36
CA LYS A 54 -5.01 4.78 0.09
C LYS A 54 -4.11 3.62 0.51
N ILE A 55 -3.41 3.80 1.62
CA ILE A 55 -2.64 2.82 2.38
C ILE A 55 -2.98 2.98 3.87
N ILE A 56 -3.30 1.88 4.54
CA ILE A 56 -3.42 1.82 6.00
C ILE A 56 -2.51 0.70 6.51
N ILE A 57 -1.86 0.94 7.65
CA ILE A 57 -1.07 -0.07 8.35
C ILE A 57 -1.84 -0.48 9.60
N ALA A 58 -2.01 -1.79 9.84
CA ALA A 58 -2.57 -2.32 11.07
C ALA A 58 -1.47 -2.92 11.94
N PHE A 59 -1.53 -2.73 13.25
CA PHE A 59 -0.61 -3.32 14.21
C PHE A 59 -1.36 -4.08 15.29
N ASP A 60 -0.75 -5.15 15.81
CA ASP A 60 -1.31 -5.92 16.91
C ASP A 60 -1.48 -5.07 18.19
N SER A 61 -2.48 -5.45 18.98
CA SER A 61 -2.61 -5.04 20.38
C SER A 61 -1.36 -5.40 21.18
N SER A 62 -1.00 -4.57 22.16
CA SER A 62 0.02 -4.91 23.16
C SER A 62 -0.55 -5.66 24.36
N VAL A 63 -1.88 -5.77 24.42
CA VAL A 63 -2.64 -6.45 25.47
C VAL A 63 -3.15 -7.76 24.92
N GLN A 64 -3.31 -8.77 25.79
CA GLN A 64 -3.90 -10.06 25.45
C GLN A 64 -5.22 -9.89 24.68
N THR A 65 -5.32 -10.62 23.58
CA THR A 65 -6.51 -10.60 22.71
C THR A 65 -7.58 -11.56 23.21
N PHE A 66 -8.77 -11.50 22.60
CA PHE A 66 -9.84 -12.46 22.92
C PHE A 66 -9.39 -13.92 22.69
N ARG A 67 -8.48 -14.19 21.75
CA ARG A 67 -7.91 -15.53 21.50
C ARG A 67 -7.14 -16.07 22.69
N HIS A 68 -6.37 -15.24 23.37
CA HIS A 68 -5.64 -15.63 24.59
C HIS A 68 -6.60 -15.96 25.75
N LYS A 69 -7.72 -15.24 25.84
CA LYS A 69 -8.78 -15.53 26.82
C LYS A 69 -9.51 -16.85 26.50
N LEU A 70 -9.77 -17.11 25.22
CA LEU A 70 -10.42 -18.34 24.77
C LEU A 70 -9.52 -19.58 24.89
N TYR A 71 -8.22 -19.43 24.69
CA TYR A 71 -7.27 -20.53 24.73
C TYR A 71 -5.90 -20.07 25.25
N LYS A 72 -5.61 -20.39 26.52
CA LYS A 72 -4.40 -19.94 27.23
C LYS A 72 -3.08 -20.33 26.54
N LYS A 73 -3.07 -21.44 25.80
CA LYS A 73 -1.87 -21.92 25.09
C LYS A 73 -1.69 -21.29 23.70
N TYR A 74 -2.58 -20.40 23.27
CA TYR A 74 -2.48 -19.72 21.98
C TYR A 74 -1.18 -18.91 21.87
N LYS A 75 -0.43 -19.11 20.77
CA LYS A 75 0.86 -18.45 20.48
C LYS A 75 1.94 -18.62 21.57
N ILE A 76 1.78 -19.54 22.53
CA ILE A 76 2.71 -19.71 23.66
C ILE A 76 4.12 -20.15 23.23
N ASN A 77 4.24 -20.83 22.09
CA ASN A 77 5.52 -21.29 21.55
C ASN A 77 6.23 -20.22 20.71
N ARG A 78 5.66 -19.01 20.55
CA ARG A 78 6.30 -17.95 19.77
C ARG A 78 7.49 -17.39 20.57
N PRO A 79 8.68 -17.29 19.97
CA PRO A 79 9.83 -16.74 20.65
C PRO A 79 9.60 -15.27 20.99
N ALA A 80 10.24 -14.81 22.08
CA ALA A 80 10.24 -13.41 22.44
C ALA A 80 10.77 -12.55 21.28
N MET A 81 10.24 -11.33 21.16
CA MET A 81 10.68 -10.39 20.13
C MET A 81 12.18 -10.05 20.34
N PRO A 82 13.03 -10.14 19.30
CA PRO A 82 14.44 -9.76 19.42
C PRO A 82 14.61 -8.31 19.86
N ASP A 83 15.55 -8.03 20.76
CA ASP A 83 15.74 -6.67 21.30
C ASP A 83 16.07 -5.63 20.23
N ASP A 84 16.87 -6.01 19.23
CA ASP A 84 17.19 -5.14 18.10
C ASP A 84 15.96 -4.78 17.27
N LEU A 85 14.97 -5.67 17.18
CA LEU A 85 13.68 -5.37 16.56
C LEU A 85 12.86 -4.45 17.46
N LYS A 86 12.75 -4.76 18.76
CA LYS A 86 12.00 -3.98 19.75
C LYS A 86 12.43 -2.50 19.77
N LYS A 87 13.75 -2.24 19.74
CA LYS A 87 14.35 -0.90 19.69
C LYS A 87 13.91 -0.06 18.47
N GLN A 88 13.50 -0.71 17.37
CA GLN A 88 13.14 -0.03 16.12
C GLN A 88 11.64 0.28 15.98
N ILE A 89 10.76 -0.31 16.81
CA ILE A 89 9.30 -0.15 16.67
C ILE A 89 8.85 1.29 16.92
N SER A 90 9.26 1.89 18.03
CA SER A 90 8.87 3.27 18.37
C SER A 90 9.40 4.29 17.33
N PRO A 91 10.69 4.22 16.92
CA PRO A 91 11.20 5.02 15.81
C PRO A 91 10.41 4.86 14.50
N LEU A 92 10.05 3.62 14.13
CA LEU A 92 9.28 3.34 12.93
C LEU A 92 7.89 3.99 12.99
N LYS A 93 7.17 3.83 14.11
CA LYS A 93 5.84 4.43 14.28
C LYS A 93 5.89 5.94 14.13
N LYS A 94 6.92 6.60 14.67
CA LYS A 94 7.14 8.05 14.46
C LYS A 94 7.39 8.40 12.99
N ILE A 95 8.18 7.60 12.28
CA ILE A 95 8.39 7.80 10.83
C ILE A 95 7.08 7.65 10.05
N ILE A 96 6.29 6.61 10.32
CA ILE A 96 4.97 6.39 9.70
C ILE A 96 4.02 7.55 9.97
N GLN A 97 3.98 8.02 11.23
CA GLN A 97 3.20 9.20 11.62
C GLN A 97 3.65 10.44 10.83
N TYR A 98 4.95 10.71 10.73
CA TYR A 98 5.45 11.86 9.97
C TYR A 98 5.24 11.74 8.46
N LEU A 99 5.09 10.53 7.92
CA LEU A 99 4.69 10.31 6.53
C LEU A 99 3.21 10.61 6.28
N GLY A 100 2.41 10.80 7.33
CA GLY A 100 0.96 10.97 7.22
C GLY A 100 0.25 9.68 6.80
N ILE A 101 0.79 8.51 7.16
CA ILE A 101 0.14 7.22 6.88
C ILE A 101 -0.62 6.78 8.13
N PRO A 102 -1.93 6.47 8.02
CA PRO A 102 -2.67 5.90 9.14
C PRO A 102 -2.08 4.57 9.60
N ALA A 103 -1.76 4.51 10.89
CA ALA A 103 -1.38 3.31 11.60
C ALA A 103 -2.43 3.03 12.68
N ILE A 104 -3.20 1.97 12.50
CA ILE A 104 -4.32 1.61 13.37
C ILE A 104 -3.89 0.49 14.30
N LYS A 105 -4.24 0.64 15.57
CA LYS A 105 -4.12 -0.38 16.60
C LYS A 105 -5.38 -0.30 17.46
N VAL A 106 -5.97 -1.45 17.76
CA VAL A 106 -7.16 -1.54 18.61
C VAL A 106 -6.85 -2.51 19.74
N ASN A 107 -7.20 -2.13 20.98
CA ASN A 107 -6.97 -2.99 22.13
C ASN A 107 -7.73 -4.31 21.98
N ASN A 108 -7.13 -5.41 22.43
CA ASN A 108 -7.69 -6.76 22.45
C ASN A 108 -7.90 -7.43 21.07
N PHE A 109 -7.50 -6.77 19.97
CA PHE A 109 -7.58 -7.31 18.61
C PHE A 109 -6.21 -7.38 17.95
N GLU A 110 -6.09 -8.30 16.99
CA GLU A 110 -4.87 -8.46 16.19
C GLU A 110 -4.95 -7.60 14.92
N ALA A 111 -3.81 -7.38 14.28
CA ALA A 111 -3.75 -6.66 13.00
C ALA A 111 -4.67 -7.31 11.95
N ASP A 112 -4.81 -8.64 12.02
CA ASP A 112 -5.61 -9.45 11.11
C ASP A 112 -7.09 -9.11 11.17
N ASP A 113 -7.62 -8.96 12.38
CA ASP A 113 -9.01 -8.58 12.64
C ASP A 113 -9.27 -7.14 12.15
N ILE A 114 -8.32 -6.23 12.38
CA ILE A 114 -8.39 -4.85 11.88
C ILE A 114 -8.41 -4.84 10.34
N ILE A 115 -7.56 -5.64 9.70
CA ILE A 115 -7.49 -5.76 8.24
C ILE A 115 -8.77 -6.38 7.68
N GLY A 116 -9.31 -7.42 8.31
CA GLY A 116 -10.58 -8.03 7.95
C GLY A 116 -11.72 -7.01 7.97
N THR A 117 -11.85 -6.29 9.09
CA THR A 117 -12.85 -5.23 9.27
C THR A 117 -12.70 -4.10 8.24
N LEU A 118 -11.48 -3.63 8.00
CA LEU A 118 -11.20 -2.57 7.02
C LEU A 118 -11.51 -3.04 5.59
N SER A 119 -11.20 -4.30 5.27
CA SER A 119 -11.48 -4.87 3.94
C SER A 119 -12.96 -4.73 3.61
N ASP A 120 -13.84 -5.17 4.50
CA ASP A 120 -15.30 -5.06 4.30
C ASP A 120 -15.78 -3.61 4.19
N LYS A 121 -15.25 -2.71 5.05
CA LYS A 121 -15.57 -1.28 4.98
C LYS A 121 -15.16 -0.65 3.64
N PHE A 122 -14.02 -1.03 3.07
CA PHE A 122 -13.53 -0.49 1.80
C PHE A 122 -14.22 -1.10 0.58
N ILE A 123 -14.57 -2.38 0.63
CA ILE A 123 -15.38 -3.04 -0.40
C ILE A 123 -16.73 -2.32 -0.53
N LYS A 124 -17.42 -2.03 0.59
CA LYS A 124 -18.66 -1.24 0.61
C LYS A 124 -18.50 0.15 -0.04
N LYS A 125 -17.30 0.74 0.06
CA LYS A 125 -16.93 2.01 -0.59
C LYS A 125 -16.43 1.85 -2.04
N LYS A 126 -16.64 0.69 -2.66
CA LYS A 126 -16.25 0.34 -4.05
C LYS A 126 -14.73 0.40 -4.29
N TYR A 127 -13.93 0.12 -3.26
CA TYR A 127 -12.49 -0.09 -3.42
C TYR A 127 -12.18 -1.56 -3.72
N TYR A 128 -11.11 -1.77 -4.47
CA TYR A 128 -10.42 -3.03 -4.55
C TYR A 128 -9.31 -3.06 -3.48
N VAL A 129 -9.28 -4.10 -2.66
CA VAL A 129 -8.41 -4.20 -1.50
C VAL A 129 -7.23 -5.11 -1.82
N LEU A 130 -6.02 -4.60 -1.61
CA LEU A 130 -4.78 -5.36 -1.67
C LEU A 130 -4.23 -5.48 -0.24
N ILE A 131 -4.08 -6.69 0.27
CA ILE A 131 -3.52 -6.92 1.60
C ILE A 131 -2.04 -7.29 1.42
N TYR A 132 -1.13 -6.61 2.12
CA TYR A 132 0.27 -6.99 2.17
C TYR A 132 0.55 -7.76 3.46
N SER A 133 0.60 -9.09 3.34
CA SER A 133 1.00 -10.03 4.38
C SER A 133 1.38 -11.36 3.74
N ALA A 134 2.17 -12.19 4.41
CA ALA A 134 2.33 -13.60 4.05
C ALA A 134 1.75 -14.55 5.11
N ASP A 135 1.00 -14.02 6.07
CA ASP A 135 0.24 -14.86 6.98
C ASP A 135 -0.81 -15.65 6.19
N LYS A 136 -0.88 -16.96 6.45
CA LYS A 136 -1.83 -17.85 5.80
C LYS A 136 -3.26 -17.58 6.26
N ASP A 137 -3.45 -17.02 7.45
CA ASP A 137 -4.76 -16.71 7.99
C ASP A 137 -5.47 -15.68 7.13
N MET A 138 -4.71 -14.74 6.55
CA MET A 138 -5.22 -13.71 5.63
C MET A 138 -5.88 -14.29 4.39
N LEU A 139 -5.52 -15.50 3.97
CA LEU A 139 -6.09 -16.14 2.78
C LEU A 139 -7.61 -16.29 2.89
N GLN A 140 -8.17 -16.29 4.11
CA GLN A 140 -9.62 -16.31 4.35
C GLN A 140 -10.35 -15.05 3.90
N LEU A 141 -9.63 -13.94 3.69
CA LEU A 141 -10.18 -12.66 3.25
C LEU A 141 -10.27 -12.53 1.73
N ILE A 142 -9.56 -13.36 0.97
CA ILE A 142 -9.52 -13.31 -0.50
C ILE A 142 -10.92 -13.51 -1.08
N ASN A 143 -11.32 -12.61 -1.97
CA ASN A 143 -12.56 -12.69 -2.73
C ASN A 143 -12.46 -11.88 -4.04
N LYS A 144 -13.56 -11.72 -4.79
CA LYS A 144 -13.59 -10.94 -6.04
C LYS A 144 -13.07 -9.49 -5.94
N ASN A 145 -13.04 -8.92 -4.73
CA ASN A 145 -12.61 -7.55 -4.44
C ASN A 145 -11.39 -7.47 -3.50
N VAL A 146 -10.83 -8.61 -3.07
CA VAL A 146 -9.71 -8.68 -2.12
C VAL A 146 -8.66 -9.66 -2.63
N SER A 147 -7.41 -9.20 -2.70
CA SER A 147 -6.27 -10.04 -3.04
C SER A 147 -5.08 -9.78 -2.13
N ILE A 148 -4.14 -10.73 -2.07
CA ILE A 148 -2.99 -10.68 -1.16
C ILE A 148 -1.69 -10.57 -1.94
N ILE A 149 -0.81 -9.67 -1.49
CA ILE A 149 0.58 -9.54 -1.92
C ILE A 149 1.43 -10.32 -0.90
N PRO A 150 1.97 -11.50 -1.23
CA PRO A 150 2.48 -12.48 -0.25
C PRO A 150 3.89 -12.15 0.30
N GLY A 151 4.09 -10.91 0.77
CA GLY A 151 5.34 -10.40 1.32
C GLY A 151 6.47 -10.21 0.31
N THR A 152 6.58 -11.04 -0.71
CA THR A 152 7.55 -10.82 -1.80
C THR A 152 6.84 -10.21 -2.99
N ILE A 153 7.19 -8.96 -3.34
CA ILE A 153 6.53 -8.23 -4.43
C ILE A 153 6.89 -8.82 -5.82
N LYS A 154 7.90 -9.70 -5.90
CA LYS A 154 8.22 -10.51 -7.09
C LYS A 154 7.25 -11.68 -7.30
N LYS A 155 6.58 -12.16 -6.25
CA LYS A 155 5.56 -13.20 -6.37
C LYS A 155 4.27 -12.58 -6.87
N ASP A 156 3.48 -13.38 -7.57
CA ASP A 156 2.18 -12.98 -8.06
C ASP A 156 1.21 -12.69 -6.91
N ILE A 157 0.27 -11.79 -7.19
CA ILE A 157 -0.82 -11.46 -6.28
C ILE A 157 -1.72 -12.68 -6.15
N LEU A 158 -1.95 -13.14 -4.92
CA LEU A 158 -2.83 -14.26 -4.63
C LEU A 158 -4.30 -13.84 -4.76
N ASN A 159 -5.04 -14.62 -5.53
CA ASN A 159 -6.47 -14.50 -5.76
C ASN A 159 -7.20 -15.82 -5.41
N GLN A 160 -8.51 -15.87 -5.65
CA GLN A 160 -9.35 -17.04 -5.31
C GLN A 160 -8.88 -18.32 -5.99
N ASN A 161 -8.40 -18.24 -7.23
CA ASN A 161 -7.92 -19.39 -7.98
C ASN A 161 -6.63 -19.94 -7.37
N ASP A 162 -5.73 -19.08 -6.87
CA ASP A 162 -4.50 -19.53 -6.23
C ASP A 162 -4.78 -20.26 -4.92
N VAL A 163 -5.78 -19.79 -4.15
CA VAL A 163 -6.25 -20.48 -2.95
C VAL A 163 -6.84 -21.84 -3.32
N TYR A 164 -7.72 -21.89 -4.31
CA TYR A 164 -8.34 -23.15 -4.73
C TYR A 164 -7.31 -24.14 -5.27
N LYS A 165 -6.36 -23.71 -6.11
CA LYS A 165 -5.27 -24.55 -6.62
C LYS A 165 -4.41 -25.12 -5.49
N LYS A 166 -4.13 -24.33 -4.46
CA LYS A 166 -3.25 -24.74 -3.35
C LYS A 166 -3.95 -25.63 -2.31
N PHE A 167 -5.22 -25.36 -2.00
CA PHE A 167 -5.91 -26.02 -0.88
C PHE A 167 -7.09 -26.90 -1.31
N GLY A 168 -7.56 -26.80 -2.56
CA GLY A 168 -8.74 -27.52 -3.05
C GLY A 168 -10.07 -27.00 -2.51
N ILE A 169 -10.06 -25.86 -1.81
CA ILE A 169 -11.22 -25.25 -1.13
C ILE A 169 -11.28 -23.75 -1.41
N LYS A 170 -12.44 -23.15 -1.15
CA LYS A 170 -12.62 -21.70 -1.26
C LYS A 170 -11.94 -20.97 -0.10
N SER A 171 -11.58 -19.71 -0.32
CA SER A 171 -11.00 -18.81 0.69
C SER A 171 -11.82 -18.75 1.98
N GLU A 172 -13.15 -18.69 1.89
CA GLU A 172 -14.06 -18.67 3.04
C GLU A 172 -13.92 -19.90 3.97
N CYS A 173 -13.40 -21.03 3.46
CA CYS A 173 -13.15 -22.24 4.23
C CYS A 173 -11.78 -22.28 4.91
N ILE A 174 -10.90 -21.30 4.70
CA ILE A 174 -9.50 -21.37 5.16
C ILE A 174 -9.39 -21.39 6.68
N ALA A 175 -10.19 -20.57 7.39
CA ALA A 175 -10.18 -20.56 8.85
C ALA A 175 -10.55 -21.96 9.40
N ASP A 176 -11.62 -22.54 8.88
CA ASP A 176 -12.07 -23.89 9.24
C ASP A 176 -11.06 -24.97 8.85
N PHE A 177 -10.37 -24.81 7.72
CA PHE A 177 -9.31 -25.73 7.29
C PHE A 177 -8.17 -25.75 8.30
N LEU A 178 -7.69 -24.57 8.71
CA LEU A 178 -6.67 -24.44 9.74
C LEU A 178 -7.18 -24.92 11.10
N GLY A 179 -8.47 -24.71 11.40
CA GLY A 179 -9.10 -25.20 12.62
C GLY A 179 -9.20 -26.74 12.69
N LEU A 180 -9.37 -27.42 11.56
CA LEU A 180 -9.38 -28.89 11.48
C LEU A 180 -7.97 -29.48 11.48
N VAL A 181 -7.05 -28.89 10.72
CA VAL A 181 -5.67 -29.41 10.57
C VAL A 181 -4.80 -29.05 11.77
N GLY A 182 -5.09 -27.94 12.43
CA GLY A 182 -4.25 -27.33 13.44
C GLY A 182 -3.22 -26.37 12.84
N ASP A 183 -2.62 -25.57 13.73
CA ASP A 183 -1.57 -24.64 13.41
C ASP A 183 -0.47 -24.63 14.47
N ILE A 184 0.66 -25.23 14.15
CA ILE A 184 1.81 -25.32 15.06
C ILE A 184 2.38 -23.93 15.41
N SER A 185 2.42 -22.98 14.46
CA SER A 185 3.00 -21.65 14.73
C SER A 185 2.19 -20.86 15.76
N ASP A 186 0.89 -21.12 15.81
CA ASP A 186 -0.05 -20.48 16.74
C ASP A 186 -0.47 -21.39 17.89
N ASN A 187 0.13 -22.58 17.95
CA ASN A 187 -0.17 -23.64 18.90
C ASN A 187 -1.66 -24.06 18.91
N ILE A 188 -2.31 -24.04 17.74
CA ILE A 188 -3.70 -24.47 17.55
C ILE A 188 -3.69 -25.99 17.31
N PRO A 189 -4.39 -26.79 18.13
CA PRO A 189 -4.21 -28.25 18.14
C PRO A 189 -4.84 -28.98 16.95
N GLY A 190 -5.88 -28.42 16.31
CA GLY A 190 -6.58 -29.10 15.23
C GLY A 190 -7.44 -30.28 15.71
N VAL A 191 -7.76 -31.22 14.84
CA VAL A 191 -8.44 -32.48 15.18
C VAL A 191 -7.51 -33.66 14.90
N PRO A 192 -7.19 -34.51 15.90
CA PRO A 192 -6.35 -35.68 15.69
C PRO A 192 -6.84 -36.58 14.56
N GLY A 193 -5.94 -36.96 13.65
CA GLY A 193 -6.27 -37.79 12.48
C GLY A 193 -6.94 -37.06 11.32
N ILE A 194 -7.16 -35.74 11.40
CA ILE A 194 -7.67 -34.93 10.30
C ILE A 194 -6.54 -34.12 9.68
N GLY A 195 -5.89 -34.71 8.66
CA GLY A 195 -4.85 -34.03 7.88
C GLY A 195 -5.41 -33.13 6.78
N LYS A 196 -4.52 -32.41 6.08
CA LYS A 196 -4.85 -31.46 5.00
C LYS A 196 -5.79 -32.05 3.93
N LYS A 197 -5.53 -33.28 3.47
CA LYS A 197 -6.36 -33.94 2.44
C LYS A 197 -7.79 -34.16 2.93
N THR A 198 -7.95 -34.74 4.12
CA THR A 198 -9.25 -34.99 4.73
C THR A 198 -10.01 -33.70 5.00
N ALA A 199 -9.35 -32.69 5.58
CA ALA A 199 -9.95 -31.39 5.82
C ALA A 199 -10.45 -30.72 4.53
N ALA A 200 -9.66 -30.78 3.45
CA ALA A 200 -10.05 -30.24 2.16
C ALA A 200 -11.29 -30.94 1.58
N ILE A 201 -11.36 -32.27 1.63
CA ILE A 201 -12.54 -33.03 1.15
C ILE A 201 -13.78 -32.66 1.98
N LEU A 202 -13.66 -32.65 3.31
CA LEU A 202 -14.77 -32.30 4.19
C LEU A 202 -15.28 -30.88 3.93
N LEU A 203 -14.38 -29.90 3.81
CA LEU A 203 -14.78 -28.50 3.61
C LEU A 203 -15.23 -28.21 2.18
N LYS A 204 -14.75 -28.94 1.18
CA LYS A 204 -15.29 -28.85 -0.18
C LYS A 204 -16.77 -29.25 -0.22
N ASN A 205 -17.15 -30.25 0.58
CA ASN A 205 -18.50 -30.81 0.59
C ASN A 205 -19.45 -30.13 1.58
N PHE A 206 -18.96 -29.76 2.77
CA PHE A 206 -19.79 -29.21 3.85
C PHE A 206 -19.56 -27.72 4.11
N LEU A 207 -18.54 -27.10 3.49
CA LEU A 207 -18.19 -25.66 3.56
C LEU A 207 -17.68 -25.14 4.90
N SER A 208 -18.09 -25.69 6.04
CA SER A 208 -17.64 -25.23 7.36
C SER A 208 -17.58 -26.31 8.43
N VAL A 209 -16.80 -26.11 9.49
CA VAL A 209 -16.74 -27.03 10.65
C VAL A 209 -18.12 -27.26 11.25
N LYS A 210 -18.92 -26.20 11.43
CA LYS A 210 -20.28 -26.32 11.96
C LYS A 210 -21.15 -27.23 11.09
N LYS A 211 -21.10 -27.05 9.77
CA LYS A 211 -21.86 -27.86 8.81
C LYS A 211 -21.37 -29.31 8.72
N ILE A 212 -20.07 -29.56 8.92
CA ILE A 212 -19.53 -30.93 9.04
C ILE A 212 -20.22 -31.65 10.19
N TYR A 213 -20.35 -31.00 11.36
CA TYR A 213 -20.99 -31.62 12.52
C TYR A 213 -22.51 -31.80 12.36
N GLN A 214 -23.19 -30.89 11.66
CA GLN A 214 -24.62 -31.03 11.33
C GLN A 214 -24.88 -32.22 10.40
N ASN A 215 -23.92 -32.57 9.54
CA ASN A 215 -24.05 -33.61 8.52
C ASN A 215 -23.05 -34.75 8.74
N ILE A 216 -22.67 -35.04 9.99
CA ILE A 216 -21.56 -35.93 10.30
C ILE A 216 -21.77 -37.37 9.79
N SER A 217 -23.02 -37.82 9.70
CA SER A 217 -23.40 -39.13 9.15
C SER A 217 -23.10 -39.22 7.65
N GLN A 218 -23.22 -38.11 6.91
CA GLN A 218 -22.97 -38.06 5.47
C GLN A 218 -21.48 -38.18 5.12
N ILE A 219 -20.57 -38.18 6.10
CA ILE A 219 -19.14 -38.40 5.83
C ILE A 219 -18.89 -39.79 5.24
N SER A 220 -19.73 -40.78 5.53
CA SER A 220 -19.63 -42.13 4.97
C SER A 220 -19.84 -42.20 3.46
N THR A 221 -20.53 -41.22 2.88
CA THR A 221 -20.79 -41.16 1.42
C THR A 221 -19.64 -40.51 0.66
N LEU A 222 -18.68 -39.91 1.37
CA LEU A 222 -17.53 -39.26 0.76
C LEU A 222 -16.45 -40.26 0.40
N LYS A 223 -15.71 -39.99 -0.68
CA LYS A 223 -14.53 -40.76 -1.11
C LYS A 223 -13.34 -40.50 -0.17
N ILE A 224 -13.43 -40.96 1.08
CA ILE A 224 -12.39 -40.81 2.12
C ILE A 224 -12.09 -42.17 2.75
N ARG A 225 -10.81 -42.57 2.76
CA ARG A 225 -10.36 -43.77 3.47
C ARG A 225 -10.58 -43.60 4.98
N ASN A 226 -10.94 -44.68 5.67
CA ASN A 226 -11.12 -44.70 7.13
C ASN A 226 -12.18 -43.70 7.66
N TYR A 227 -13.26 -43.47 6.90
CA TYR A 227 -14.33 -42.56 7.29
C TYR A 227 -14.90 -42.85 8.70
N LYS A 228 -14.99 -44.13 9.10
CA LYS A 228 -15.43 -44.53 10.45
C LYS A 228 -14.55 -43.91 11.55
N LYS A 229 -13.22 -44.03 11.42
CA LYS A 229 -12.25 -43.44 12.37
C LYS A 229 -12.31 -41.92 12.36
N ILE A 230 -12.50 -41.31 11.18
CA ILE A 230 -12.67 -39.86 11.03
C ILE A 230 -13.90 -39.37 11.79
N ILE A 231 -15.05 -40.05 11.64
CA ILE A 231 -16.28 -39.72 12.36
C ILE A 231 -16.07 -39.83 13.88
N ILE A 232 -15.44 -40.92 14.35
CA ILE A 232 -15.13 -41.12 15.78
C ILE A 232 -14.26 -39.97 16.30
N ASN A 233 -13.17 -39.63 15.60
CA ASN A 233 -12.28 -38.54 16.00
C ASN A 233 -12.98 -37.18 15.99
N LEU A 234 -13.79 -36.89 14.97
CA LEU A 234 -14.58 -35.66 14.91
C LEU A 234 -15.55 -35.58 16.09
N LYS A 235 -16.30 -36.64 16.40
CA LYS A 235 -17.23 -36.69 17.54
C LYS A 235 -16.48 -36.47 18.86
N LYS A 236 -15.39 -37.20 19.10
CA LYS A 236 -14.58 -37.09 20.33
C LYS A 236 -13.98 -35.69 20.53
N ASN A 237 -13.64 -35.01 19.44
CA ASN A 237 -12.94 -33.71 19.47
C ASN A 237 -13.82 -32.53 19.01
N LYS A 238 -15.15 -32.63 19.10
CA LYS A 238 -16.08 -31.58 18.64
C LYS A 238 -15.77 -30.20 19.21
N ASN A 239 -15.59 -30.12 20.52
CA ASN A 239 -15.32 -28.84 21.19
C ASN A 239 -13.96 -28.26 20.77
N GLN A 240 -12.94 -29.11 20.58
CA GLN A 240 -11.62 -28.69 20.12
C GLN A 240 -11.65 -28.19 18.67
N ALA A 241 -12.40 -28.84 17.79
CA ALA A 241 -12.58 -28.41 16.41
C ALA A 241 -13.26 -27.04 16.33
N LEU A 242 -14.34 -26.85 17.10
CA LEU A 242 -15.06 -25.57 17.16
C LEU A 242 -14.21 -24.46 17.78
N LEU A 243 -13.46 -24.76 18.84
CA LEU A 243 -12.51 -23.83 19.45
C LEU A 243 -11.42 -23.43 18.44
N SER A 244 -10.80 -24.41 17.78
CA SER A 244 -9.71 -24.17 16.81
C SER A 244 -10.20 -23.34 15.62
N SER A 245 -11.39 -23.65 15.08
CA SER A 245 -12.06 -22.83 14.06
C SER A 245 -12.31 -21.39 14.53
N LYS A 246 -12.75 -21.20 15.78
CA LYS A 246 -12.95 -19.86 16.34
C LYS A 246 -11.63 -19.09 16.52
N LEU A 247 -10.54 -19.77 16.86
CA LEU A 247 -9.21 -19.15 17.00
C LEU A 247 -8.63 -18.71 15.66
N THR A 248 -8.83 -19.48 14.58
CA THR A 248 -8.32 -19.16 13.23
C THR A 248 -9.19 -18.18 12.45
N THR A 249 -10.43 -17.96 12.88
CA THR A 249 -11.35 -17.03 12.23
C THR A 249 -10.95 -15.58 12.53
N ILE A 250 -10.77 -14.77 11.48
CA ILE A 250 -10.55 -13.32 11.58
C ILE A 250 -11.87 -12.63 11.89
N ASP A 251 -11.89 -11.83 12.95
CA ASP A 251 -13.05 -11.01 13.30
C ASP A 251 -13.13 -9.77 12.40
N LYS A 252 -14.23 -9.63 11.68
CA LYS A 252 -14.48 -8.51 10.74
C LYS A 252 -15.39 -7.43 11.32
N ASN A 253 -15.79 -7.56 12.59
CA ASN A 253 -16.79 -6.72 13.23
C ASN A 253 -16.20 -5.81 14.31
N ILE A 254 -14.95 -5.35 14.13
CA ILE A 254 -14.35 -4.41 15.07
C ILE A 254 -15.00 -3.03 14.93
N LYS A 255 -15.34 -2.43 16.08
CA LYS A 255 -15.67 -1.01 16.16
C LYS A 255 -14.40 -0.18 15.96
N LEU A 256 -14.20 0.30 14.73
CA LEU A 256 -13.14 1.25 14.38
C LEU A 256 -13.70 2.66 14.33
N ASP A 257 -12.85 3.63 14.63
CA ASP A 257 -13.11 5.06 14.41
C ASP A 257 -13.55 5.34 12.97
N ASN A 258 -14.17 6.50 12.78
CA ASN A 258 -14.56 6.93 11.46
C ASN A 258 -13.32 7.04 10.55
N LEU A 259 -13.38 6.32 9.42
CA LEU A 259 -12.32 6.32 8.41
C LEU A 259 -11.95 7.73 7.94
N HIS A 260 -12.93 8.64 7.89
CA HIS A 260 -12.67 10.02 7.50
C HIS A 260 -11.67 10.70 8.45
N ASP A 261 -11.91 10.58 9.76
CA ASP A 261 -11.12 11.22 10.79
C ASP A 261 -9.73 10.59 10.90
N ILE A 262 -9.66 9.26 10.75
CA ILE A 262 -8.39 8.52 10.62
C ILE A 262 -7.49 9.14 9.53
N PHE A 263 -8.05 9.49 8.36
CA PHE A 263 -7.26 10.11 7.29
C PHE A 263 -6.99 11.59 7.53
N GLN A 264 -7.93 12.35 8.10
CA GLN A 264 -7.74 13.79 8.34
C GLN A 264 -6.66 14.08 9.40
N ASN A 265 -6.58 13.24 10.43
CA ASN A 265 -5.60 13.37 11.51
C ASN A 265 -4.17 12.99 11.08
N CYS A 266 -4.01 12.39 9.89
CA CYS A 266 -2.71 12.00 9.36
C CYS A 266 -2.16 13.06 8.40
N GLN A 267 -1.20 13.85 8.86
CA GLN A 267 -0.56 14.89 8.05
C GLN A 267 0.95 14.66 7.90
N LEU A 268 1.43 14.76 6.66
CA LEU A 268 2.85 14.73 6.34
C LEU A 268 3.60 15.88 7.04
N ASN A 269 4.60 15.51 7.83
CA ASN A 269 5.53 16.42 8.46
C ASN A 269 6.95 16.20 7.92
N LEU A 270 7.27 16.86 6.81
CA LEU A 270 8.56 16.71 6.13
C LEU A 270 9.76 17.12 7.00
N SER A 271 9.62 18.15 7.83
CA SER A 271 10.73 18.64 8.67
C SER A 271 11.09 17.62 9.76
N LYS A 272 10.09 17.10 10.50
CA LYS A 272 10.30 16.05 11.50
C LYS A 272 10.75 14.73 10.85
N LEU A 273 10.20 14.38 9.69
CA LEU A 273 10.63 13.21 8.92
C LEU A 273 12.12 13.31 8.55
N LYS A 274 12.55 14.40 7.91
CA LYS A 274 13.96 14.61 7.53
C LYS A 274 14.91 14.56 8.73
N LYS A 275 14.55 15.20 9.85
CA LYS A 275 15.33 15.13 11.10
C LYS A 275 15.51 13.68 11.58
N LYS A 276 14.43 12.89 11.57
CA LYS A 276 14.46 11.48 12.00
C LYS A 276 15.26 10.59 11.05
N LEU A 277 15.10 10.77 9.74
CA LEU A 277 15.87 10.05 8.72
C LEU A 277 17.37 10.38 8.81
N LYS A 278 17.73 11.65 9.08
CA LYS A 278 19.13 12.07 9.31
C LYS A 278 19.73 11.40 10.54
N TYR A 279 19.00 11.38 11.66
CA TYR A 279 19.44 10.74 12.90
C TYR A 279 19.74 9.25 12.73
N TYR A 280 18.88 8.52 12.02
CA TYR A 280 19.12 7.09 11.69
C TYR A 280 19.98 6.87 10.44
N GLN A 281 20.59 7.93 9.91
CA GLN A 281 21.52 7.88 8.77
C GLN A 281 20.93 7.22 7.52
N LEU A 282 19.62 7.38 7.30
CA LEU A 282 18.91 6.86 6.13
C LEU A 282 19.10 7.80 4.91
N LYS A 283 20.37 8.02 4.53
CA LYS A 283 20.83 9.02 3.53
C LYS A 283 20.12 8.87 2.19
N LYS A 284 19.90 7.63 1.74
CA LYS A 284 19.18 7.33 0.49
C LYS A 284 17.79 7.99 0.45
N TYR A 285 17.00 7.85 1.52
CA TYR A 285 15.65 8.42 1.54
C TYR A 285 15.64 9.94 1.70
N LEU A 286 16.67 10.52 2.31
CA LEU A 286 16.85 11.97 2.29
C LEU A 286 17.07 12.47 0.86
N GLN A 287 17.97 11.81 0.11
CA GLN A 287 18.21 12.12 -1.29
C GLN A 287 16.94 11.95 -2.14
N ASP A 288 16.21 10.84 -1.97
CA ASP A 288 14.95 10.60 -2.68
C ASP A 288 13.92 11.72 -2.40
N ILE A 289 13.83 12.22 -1.17
CA ILE A 289 12.96 13.34 -0.82
C ILE A 289 13.41 14.62 -1.53
N ASP A 290 14.71 14.94 -1.51
CA ASP A 290 15.26 16.15 -2.10
C ASP A 290 15.12 16.17 -3.63
N LEU A 291 15.26 15.00 -4.27
CA LEU A 291 15.07 14.80 -5.70
C LEU A 291 13.59 14.69 -6.12
N ASN A 292 12.65 14.75 -5.18
CA ASN A 292 11.21 14.45 -5.38
C ASN A 292 10.96 13.05 -5.99
N GLN A 293 11.80 12.08 -5.69
CA GLN A 293 11.71 10.68 -6.09
C GLN A 293 11.22 9.78 -4.95
N PHE A 294 10.48 10.35 -3.99
CA PHE A 294 9.93 9.64 -2.85
C PHE A 294 8.41 9.50 -3.02
N PRO A 295 7.90 8.37 -3.58
CA PRO A 295 6.50 8.24 -3.98
C PRO A 295 5.53 8.30 -2.80
N ILE A 296 5.98 7.85 -1.62
CA ILE A 296 5.20 7.76 -0.40
C ILE A 296 4.63 9.09 0.09
N ILE A 297 5.38 10.18 -0.04
CA ILE A 297 4.89 11.51 0.31
C ILE A 297 3.81 12.02 -0.66
N ASN A 298 3.63 11.38 -1.81
CA ASN A 298 2.70 11.81 -2.85
C ASN A 298 1.36 11.04 -2.86
N ILE A 299 1.13 10.04 -1.99
CA ILE A 299 -0.18 9.33 -1.96
C ILE A 299 -1.29 10.29 -1.53
N TYR A 300 -1.19 10.79 -0.31
CA TYR A 300 -2.20 11.67 0.32
C TYR A 300 -1.89 13.14 0.10
N HIS A 301 -0.60 13.46 0.01
CA HIS A 301 -0.12 14.82 -0.10
C HIS A 301 0.39 15.08 -1.51
N LYS A 302 -0.37 14.66 -2.53
CA LYS A 302 -0.37 15.42 -3.77
C LYS A 302 -0.67 16.85 -3.37
N LYS A 303 0.37 17.68 -3.22
CA LYS A 303 0.24 19.08 -3.57
C LYS A 303 -0.49 19.01 -4.89
N LYS A 304 -1.73 19.51 -4.94
CA LYS A 304 -2.33 19.96 -6.18
C LYS A 304 -1.34 20.99 -6.71
N ASN A 305 -0.28 20.53 -7.37
CA ASN A 305 0.49 21.33 -8.28
C ASN A 305 -0.48 21.54 -9.43
N LYS A 306 -1.49 22.42 -9.21
CA LYS A 306 -2.27 23.00 -10.27
C LYS A 306 -1.20 23.53 -11.20
N LYS A 307 -1.01 22.87 -12.36
CA LYS A 307 -0.16 23.40 -13.42
C LYS A 307 -0.70 24.80 -13.67
N LYS A 308 -0.01 25.84 -13.21
CA LYS A 308 -0.41 27.21 -13.47
C LYS A 308 -0.02 27.46 -14.93
N LYS A 309 -1.00 27.23 -15.81
CA LYS A 309 -0.91 27.57 -17.23
C LYS A 309 -1.41 28.99 -17.39
N ILE A 310 -0.54 29.91 -17.76
CA ILE A 310 -0.88 31.31 -17.99
C ILE A 310 -0.84 31.56 -19.47
N GLU A 311 -1.95 32.02 -20.03
CA GLU A 311 -1.97 32.44 -21.42
C GLU A 311 -1.27 33.80 -21.56
N ILE A 312 -0.44 33.96 -22.58
CA ILE A 312 0.20 35.23 -22.93
C ILE A 312 -0.84 36.02 -23.73
N THR A 313 -1.50 36.98 -23.08
CA THR A 313 -2.60 37.74 -23.68
C THR A 313 -2.22 39.17 -24.07
N ASN A 314 -1.14 39.72 -23.52
CA ASN A 314 -0.67 41.08 -23.78
C ASN A 314 0.86 41.20 -23.66
N LYS A 315 1.39 42.35 -24.08
CA LYS A 315 2.84 42.66 -24.03
C LYS A 315 3.39 42.67 -22.60
N LYS A 316 2.62 43.13 -21.60
CA LYS A 316 3.05 43.20 -20.19
C LYS A 316 3.37 41.82 -19.59
N ILE A 317 2.60 40.80 -19.95
CA ILE A 317 2.91 39.42 -19.55
C ILE A 317 4.20 38.95 -20.23
N LEU A 318 4.36 39.22 -21.52
CA LEU A 318 5.55 38.81 -22.27
C LEU A 318 6.83 39.48 -21.78
N THR A 319 6.81 40.80 -21.51
CA THR A 319 7.96 41.52 -20.93
C THR A 319 8.35 40.95 -19.57
N ASN A 320 7.38 40.59 -18.73
CA ASN A 320 7.65 39.95 -17.44
C ASN A 320 8.27 38.55 -17.58
N ILE A 321 7.89 37.78 -18.60
CA ILE A 321 8.53 36.50 -18.92
C ILE A 321 9.99 36.73 -19.34
N ILE A 322 10.22 37.68 -20.25
CA ILE A 322 11.53 38.07 -20.75
C ILE A 322 12.46 38.49 -19.61
N LYS A 323 12.02 39.38 -18.71
CA LYS A 323 12.78 39.79 -17.51
C LYS A 323 13.20 38.59 -16.65
N LYS A 324 12.32 37.60 -16.50
CA LYS A 324 12.61 36.38 -15.74
C LYS A 324 13.62 35.48 -16.45
N ILE A 325 13.55 35.37 -17.78
CA ILE A 325 14.53 34.61 -18.57
C ILE A 325 15.91 35.26 -18.46
N ILE A 326 15.98 36.59 -18.62
CA ILE A 326 17.23 37.35 -18.50
C ILE A 326 17.90 37.07 -17.15
N LYS A 327 17.12 37.11 -16.05
CA LYS A 327 17.62 36.83 -14.70
C LYS A 327 18.09 35.38 -14.51
N LYS A 328 17.36 34.41 -15.06
CA LYS A 328 17.63 32.97 -14.81
C LYS A 328 18.65 32.35 -15.75
N LYS A 329 18.85 32.94 -16.93
CA LYS A 329 19.72 32.43 -18.01
C LYS A 329 19.42 31.01 -18.52
N ILE A 330 18.40 30.33 -17.98
CA ILE A 330 17.98 28.98 -18.38
C ILE A 330 16.45 28.88 -18.38
N PHE A 331 15.89 28.25 -19.42
CA PHE A 331 14.45 28.02 -19.54
C PHE A 331 14.15 26.86 -20.50
N SER A 332 12.95 26.29 -20.36
CA SER A 332 12.41 25.34 -21.33
C SER A 332 11.43 26.01 -22.27
N ILE A 333 11.51 25.65 -23.55
CA ILE A 333 10.64 26.18 -24.60
C ILE A 333 10.17 25.04 -25.52
N ALA A 334 8.91 25.11 -25.92
CA ALA A 334 8.33 24.28 -26.95
C ALA A 334 7.60 25.17 -27.94
N ILE A 335 7.91 25.04 -29.22
CA ILE A 335 7.26 25.76 -30.31
C ILE A 335 6.71 24.71 -31.27
N THR A 336 5.49 24.91 -31.77
CA THR A 336 4.88 24.00 -32.74
C THR A 336 4.12 24.80 -33.78
N PHE A 337 4.39 24.47 -35.04
CA PHE A 337 3.63 24.93 -36.20
C PHE A 337 2.79 23.76 -36.70
N ARG A 338 1.46 23.85 -36.61
CA ARG A 338 0.54 22.86 -37.19
C ARG A 338 -0.36 23.57 -38.19
N LYS A 339 -0.15 23.33 -39.48
CA LYS A 339 -0.82 24.07 -40.58
C LYS A 339 -0.67 25.59 -40.36
N LYS A 340 -1.77 26.33 -40.22
CA LYS A 340 -1.79 27.78 -39.95
C LYS A 340 -1.68 28.16 -38.46
N ASN A 341 -1.55 27.19 -37.55
CA ASN A 341 -1.57 27.44 -36.10
C ASN A 341 -0.17 27.50 -35.50
N PHE A 342 0.13 28.61 -34.82
CA PHE A 342 1.33 28.80 -34.02
C PHE A 342 1.03 28.58 -32.55
N PHE A 343 1.80 27.70 -31.91
CA PHE A 343 1.80 27.47 -30.48
C PHE A 343 3.20 27.66 -29.91
N ILE A 344 3.28 28.32 -28.76
CA ILE A 344 4.52 28.46 -28.00
C ILE A 344 4.22 28.25 -26.52
N ALA A 345 5.09 27.53 -25.83
CA ALA A 345 5.05 27.34 -24.39
C ALA A 345 6.44 27.54 -23.79
N ILE A 346 6.51 28.28 -22.68
CA ILE A 346 7.75 28.64 -21.97
C ILE A 346 7.61 28.25 -20.50
N THR A 347 8.62 27.60 -19.95
CA THR A 347 8.66 27.14 -18.56
C THR A 347 10.01 27.48 -17.92
N LEU A 348 9.98 28.22 -16.80
CA LEU A 348 11.18 28.56 -16.01
C LEU A 348 11.25 27.82 -14.66
N LYS A 349 10.15 27.21 -14.21
CA LYS A 349 10.09 26.43 -12.98
C LYS A 349 9.05 25.31 -13.10
N LYS A 350 9.25 24.24 -12.34
CA LYS A 350 8.34 23.08 -12.32
C LYS A 350 6.88 23.53 -12.09
N ASN A 351 5.97 23.04 -12.92
CA ASN A 351 4.51 23.28 -12.86
C ASN A 351 4.03 24.72 -13.15
N TYR A 352 4.84 25.56 -13.77
CA TYR A 352 4.45 26.92 -14.16
C TYR A 352 4.83 27.19 -15.62
N THR A 353 3.83 27.27 -16.48
CA THR A 353 4.03 27.36 -17.94
C THR A 353 3.25 28.53 -18.49
N TRP A 354 3.93 29.41 -19.22
CA TRP A 354 3.28 30.41 -20.06
C TRP A 354 3.06 29.84 -21.45
N TRP A 355 1.93 30.14 -22.08
CA TRP A 355 1.63 29.61 -23.41
C TRP A 355 0.88 30.62 -24.27
N TYR A 356 0.99 30.50 -25.59
CA TYR A 356 0.21 31.25 -26.56
C TYR A 356 -0.27 30.31 -27.69
N SER A 357 -1.47 30.58 -28.20
CA SER A 357 -2.03 29.95 -29.41
C SER A 357 -2.80 30.98 -30.23
N CYS A 358 -2.62 30.96 -31.55
CA CYS A 358 -3.44 31.78 -32.46
C CYS A 358 -4.94 31.44 -32.41
N ASN A 359 -5.33 30.21 -32.06
CA ASN A 359 -6.73 29.75 -32.10
C ASN A 359 -7.41 29.63 -30.73
N SER A 360 -6.84 30.23 -29.69
CA SER A 360 -7.46 30.21 -28.36
C SER A 360 -8.83 30.92 -28.38
N THR A 361 -9.84 30.27 -27.81
CA THR A 361 -11.28 30.60 -27.86
C THR A 361 -11.65 31.93 -27.20
N LYS A 362 -10.73 32.59 -26.48
CA LYS A 362 -10.92 33.94 -25.93
C LYS A 362 -10.49 35.00 -26.95
N LYS A 363 -11.31 35.18 -27.98
CA LYS A 363 -11.00 36.04 -29.15
C LYS A 363 -11.18 37.55 -28.95
N LYS A 364 -11.82 38.03 -27.88
CA LYS A 364 -12.34 39.42 -27.90
C LYS A 364 -11.37 40.57 -27.56
N ASN A 365 -10.17 40.36 -26.99
CA ASN A 365 -9.23 41.46 -26.68
C ASN A 365 -7.78 40.96 -26.49
N LYS A 366 -7.07 40.62 -27.57
CA LYS A 366 -5.64 40.26 -27.49
C LYS A 366 -4.79 41.30 -28.22
N GLU A 367 -4.04 42.09 -27.46
CA GLU A 367 -3.04 43.04 -27.97
C GLU A 367 -1.73 42.35 -28.44
N ILE A 368 -1.73 41.02 -28.51
CA ILE A 368 -0.54 40.23 -28.82
C ILE A 368 -0.83 39.19 -29.90
N ASN A 369 0.12 39.06 -30.83
CA ASN A 369 0.06 38.13 -31.94
C ASN A 369 1.40 37.40 -32.14
N LYS A 370 1.43 36.43 -33.07
CA LYS A 370 2.64 35.67 -33.43
C LYS A 370 3.84 36.59 -33.73
N LYS A 371 3.65 37.64 -34.55
CA LYS A 371 4.72 38.55 -34.97
C LYS A 371 5.35 39.25 -33.77
N ILE A 372 4.55 39.77 -32.85
CA ILE A 372 5.01 40.44 -31.63
C ILE A 372 5.79 39.48 -30.72
N ILE A 373 5.26 38.27 -30.50
CA ILE A 373 5.90 37.28 -29.62
C ILE A 373 7.28 36.89 -30.14
N LEU A 374 7.39 36.58 -31.44
CA LEU A 374 8.66 36.21 -32.05
C LEU A 374 9.64 37.38 -32.03
N LYS A 375 9.21 38.59 -32.40
CA LYS A 375 10.06 39.80 -32.37
C LYS A 375 10.67 40.05 -30.98
N MET A 376 9.88 39.93 -29.92
CA MET A 376 10.35 40.18 -28.55
C MET A 376 11.21 39.05 -27.98
N LEU A 377 11.01 37.80 -28.41
CA LEU A 377 11.83 36.67 -27.96
C LEU A 377 13.11 36.47 -28.77
N LYS A 378 13.16 36.97 -30.02
CA LYS A 378 14.29 36.83 -30.94
C LYS A 378 15.66 37.11 -30.28
N PRO A 379 15.88 38.22 -29.55
CA PRO A 379 17.18 38.52 -28.94
C PRO A 379 17.63 37.51 -27.87
N ILE A 380 16.68 36.83 -27.21
CA ILE A 380 16.96 35.78 -26.23
C ILE A 380 17.25 34.45 -26.93
N LEU A 381 16.47 34.16 -27.98
CA LEU A 381 16.54 32.89 -28.68
C LEU A 381 17.82 32.76 -29.52
N GLU A 382 18.30 33.85 -30.10
CA GLU A 382 19.54 33.89 -30.89
C GLU A 382 20.81 34.02 -30.03
N ASN A 383 20.68 34.44 -28.79
CA ASN A 383 21.84 34.67 -27.93
C ASN A 383 22.26 33.40 -27.15
N ASN A 384 23.49 32.96 -27.36
CA ASN A 384 24.06 31.74 -26.76
C ASN A 384 24.26 31.80 -25.24
N LYS A 385 24.21 33.00 -24.63
CA LYS A 385 24.24 33.20 -23.17
C LYS A 385 23.05 32.57 -22.45
N TYR A 386 21.95 32.31 -23.15
CA TYR A 386 20.73 31.72 -22.58
C TYR A 386 20.63 30.24 -22.93
N LYS A 387 20.65 29.36 -21.92
CA LYS A 387 20.48 27.91 -22.11
C LYS A 387 19.00 27.56 -22.36
N LYS A 388 18.70 27.06 -23.56
CA LYS A 388 17.35 26.67 -23.99
C LYS A 388 17.18 25.15 -23.92
N ILE A 389 16.12 24.67 -23.28
CA ILE A 389 15.80 23.23 -23.17
C ILE A 389 14.48 22.95 -23.90
N GLY A 390 14.52 22.15 -24.95
CA GLY A 390 13.32 21.82 -25.73
C GLY A 390 13.55 20.67 -26.69
N ASN A 391 12.47 20.18 -27.31
CA ASN A 391 12.54 19.16 -28.34
C ASN A 391 12.59 19.82 -29.72
N ASP A 392 13.38 19.27 -30.64
CA ASP A 392 13.47 19.71 -32.05
C ASP A 392 13.80 21.19 -32.26
N LEU A 393 14.53 21.82 -31.32
CA LEU A 393 14.90 23.24 -31.42
C LEU A 393 15.73 23.56 -32.68
N LYS A 394 16.48 22.58 -33.22
CA LYS A 394 17.25 22.70 -34.46
C LYS A 394 16.39 22.91 -35.72
N LYS A 395 15.10 22.54 -35.69
CA LYS A 395 14.17 22.79 -36.81
C LYS A 395 13.48 24.16 -36.70
N ILE A 396 13.71 24.88 -35.61
CA ILE A 396 13.00 26.11 -35.24
C ILE A 396 13.93 27.32 -35.26
N PHE A 397 15.23 27.13 -35.01
CA PHE A 397 16.26 28.17 -34.97
C PHE A 397 17.28 27.99 -36.07
#